data_AF-A0A8T4WJ41-F1
#
_entry.id   AF-A0A8T4WJ41-F1
#
_cell.length_a   1.000
_cell.length_b   1.000
_cell.length_c   1.000
_cell.angle_alpha   90.00
_cell.angle_beta   90.00
_cell.angle_gamma   90.00
#
_symmetry.space_group_name_H-M   'P 1'
#
loop_
_entity.id
_entity.type
_entity.pdbx_description
1 polymer ?
#
loop_
_entity_poly.entity_id
_entity_poly.type
_entity_poly.pdbx_seq_one_letter_code
_entity_poly.pdbx_strand_id
1 'polypeptide(L)'
;ETPVLLADGTKLPIEELYEKYESFGEKEIDENEELVRLDDPLKILSMNDEKIVEKEATCIYKGKTDSTVVVETQSGREAELTPVHKLFVLTSTEEVIEKPAGELQEEDTLLAPKDEVLKEKINSEGNSTNKVELEDHFLPDPVDSIEVKEESKDVFDLTVPETHNFVGGNSPMILHNTVIQHQLAKWSDADIVVYVGCGERGNEMTEVLRDFPELEDPWSGEPLMKRTVLIANTSNMPVAAREASVFSGITIAEYYRDMGYNVALMADSTSRWAEALREISGRLEEMPGEEGFPAYLASELASFYERAGICELYGDREGSVSVIGAVSPSGGDFSEPVTQNTLRIAQVFWALDTELKNRRHFPAIDWLTSYSLYLDQVGKWWDENVNENWQDLRRETMRLLEKESELEEIVQLVGPDALPPSDQFALQAARLVREDFLQQNAFHDVDTFCSPEKQFRMLQIIMEFYETGQRALEEGVSVDSLSEMDVLEDISRMSNIPSDEWEEKSSQVEMKMNEEFKDLEESLELSSPLEGETGEELDVEEESKMDDEDITAEDG
;
A
#
# COMPACT_ATOMS: atom_id res chain seq x y z
N GLU A 1 -21.46 -28.02 -18.55
CA GLU A 1 -20.68 -29.28 -18.54
C GLU A 1 -19.27 -29.15 -17.94
N THR A 2 -18.93 -28.03 -17.28
CA THR A 2 -17.59 -27.82 -16.69
C THR A 2 -17.26 -28.89 -15.64
N PRO A 3 -16.23 -29.73 -15.85
CA PRO A 3 -15.91 -30.83 -14.95
C PRO A 3 -15.11 -30.33 -13.74
N VAL A 4 -15.63 -30.56 -12.54
CA VAL A 4 -14.97 -30.30 -11.26
C VAL A 4 -14.23 -31.56 -10.82
N LEU A 5 -12.97 -31.40 -10.42
CA LEU A 5 -12.15 -32.51 -9.93
C LEU A 5 -12.21 -32.58 -8.40
N LEU A 6 -12.82 -33.65 -7.88
CA LEU A 6 -12.90 -33.91 -6.46
C LEU A 6 -11.59 -34.49 -5.92
N ALA A 7 -11.38 -34.39 -4.60
CA ALA A 7 -10.20 -34.93 -3.92
C ALA A 7 -10.05 -36.45 -4.05
N ASP A 8 -11.15 -37.17 -4.29
CA ASP A 8 -11.15 -38.61 -4.55
C ASP A 8 -10.76 -38.97 -6.00
N GLY A 9 -10.47 -37.96 -6.84
CA GLY A 9 -10.09 -38.11 -8.23
C GLY A 9 -11.25 -38.25 -9.21
N THR A 10 -12.49 -38.18 -8.74
CA THR A 10 -13.66 -38.16 -9.63
C THR A 10 -13.83 -36.81 -10.31
N LYS A 11 -14.14 -36.82 -11.61
CA LYS A 11 -14.51 -35.64 -12.39
C LYS A 11 -16.03 -35.66 -12.55
N LEU A 12 -16.71 -34.66 -12.00
CA LEU A 12 -18.17 -34.52 -12.14
C LEU A 12 -18.50 -33.15 -12.74
N PRO A 13 -19.45 -33.05 -13.67
CA PRO A 13 -19.97 -31.77 -14.12
C PRO A 13 -20.50 -30.96 -12.94
N ILE A 14 -20.19 -29.66 -12.90
CA ILE A 14 -20.60 -28.77 -11.82
C ILE A 14 -22.12 -28.68 -11.65
N GLU A 15 -22.86 -28.85 -12.75
CA GLU A 15 -24.33 -28.93 -12.75
C GLU A 15 -24.83 -30.17 -12.01
N GLU A 16 -24.22 -31.34 -12.24
CA GLU A 16 -24.57 -32.57 -11.51
C GLU A 16 -24.20 -32.47 -10.02
N LEU A 17 -23.14 -31.72 -9.69
CA LEU A 17 -22.80 -31.42 -8.29
C LEU A 17 -23.86 -30.53 -7.65
N TYR A 18 -24.30 -29.47 -8.34
CA TYR A 18 -25.38 -28.62 -7.85
C TYR A 18 -26.68 -29.43 -7.61
N GLU A 19 -27.13 -30.19 -8.60
CA GLU A 19 -28.33 -31.04 -8.48
C GLU A 19 -28.23 -32.07 -7.34
N LYS A 20 -27.02 -32.57 -7.09
CA LYS A 20 -26.79 -33.53 -6.01
C LYS A 20 -26.88 -32.87 -4.63
N TYR A 21 -26.38 -31.65 -4.46
CA TYR A 21 -26.24 -31.01 -3.16
C TYR A 21 -27.30 -29.94 -2.87
N GLU A 22 -28.13 -29.54 -3.84
CA GLU A 22 -29.24 -28.60 -3.63
C GLU A 22 -30.27 -29.07 -2.57
N SER A 23 -30.28 -30.36 -2.26
CA SER A 23 -31.19 -30.98 -1.28
C SER A 23 -30.54 -31.25 0.09
N PHE A 24 -29.24 -30.98 0.25
CA PHE A 24 -28.45 -31.30 1.46
C PHE A 24 -27.82 -30.06 2.13
N GLY A 25 -28.26 -28.84 1.77
CA GLY A 25 -27.69 -27.60 2.27
C GLY A 25 -28.72 -26.51 2.54
N GLU A 26 -28.32 -25.46 3.28
CA GLU A 26 -29.15 -24.28 3.50
C GLU A 26 -29.16 -23.42 2.24
N LYS A 27 -30.35 -23.23 1.65
CA LYS A 27 -30.54 -22.57 0.35
C LYS A 27 -30.99 -21.13 0.52
N GLU A 28 -30.18 -20.19 0.06
CA GLU A 28 -30.51 -18.78 -0.08
C GLU A 28 -30.85 -18.52 -1.56
N ILE A 29 -31.99 -17.88 -1.83
CA ILE A 29 -32.46 -17.58 -3.18
C ILE A 29 -32.66 -16.06 -3.28
N ASP A 30 -31.98 -15.41 -4.22
CA ASP A 30 -32.17 -14.01 -4.55
C ASP A 30 -32.37 -13.83 -6.06
N GLU A 31 -33.54 -13.34 -6.47
CA GLU A 31 -34.01 -13.12 -7.85
C GLU A 31 -33.65 -14.19 -8.92
N ASN A 32 -32.40 -14.22 -9.38
CA ASN A 32 -31.84 -15.12 -10.42
C ASN A 32 -30.64 -15.96 -9.95
N GLU A 33 -30.32 -15.92 -8.66
CA GLU A 33 -29.18 -16.56 -8.04
C GLU A 33 -29.63 -17.48 -6.90
N GLU A 34 -29.08 -18.68 -6.86
CA GLU A 34 -29.31 -19.67 -5.81
C GLU A 34 -27.96 -20.06 -5.20
N LEU A 35 -27.80 -19.83 -3.90
CA LEU A 35 -26.62 -20.21 -3.14
C LEU A 35 -27.00 -21.32 -2.16
N VAL A 36 -26.28 -22.43 -2.22
CA VAL A 36 -26.46 -23.60 -1.35
C VAL A 36 -25.24 -23.73 -0.46
N ARG A 37 -25.39 -23.49 0.84
CA ARG A 37 -24.34 -23.77 1.84
C ARG A 37 -24.36 -25.25 2.17
N LEU A 38 -23.24 -25.93 1.97
CA LEU A 38 -23.11 -27.37 2.20
C LEU A 38 -22.97 -27.67 3.69
N ASP A 39 -23.81 -28.57 4.21
CA ASP A 39 -23.70 -29.04 5.60
C ASP A 39 -22.37 -29.80 5.83
N ASP A 40 -21.92 -30.55 4.82
CA ASP A 40 -20.63 -31.24 4.78
C ASP A 40 -19.77 -30.66 3.63
N PRO A 41 -18.59 -30.09 3.91
CA PRO A 41 -17.75 -29.47 2.87
C PRO A 41 -17.26 -30.47 1.82
N LEU A 42 -17.29 -30.06 0.55
CA LEU A 42 -16.88 -30.87 -0.58
C LEU A 42 -15.35 -30.77 -0.75
N LYS A 43 -14.63 -31.87 -0.57
CA LYS A 43 -13.18 -31.89 -0.78
C LYS A 43 -12.85 -31.88 -2.27
N ILE A 44 -12.15 -30.84 -2.71
CA ILE A 44 -11.68 -30.67 -4.09
C ILE A 44 -10.16 -30.54 -4.14
N LEU A 45 -9.58 -30.79 -5.31
CA LEU A 45 -8.19 -30.45 -5.58
C LEU A 45 -8.13 -29.01 -6.11
N SER A 46 -7.27 -28.19 -5.50
CA SER A 46 -6.99 -26.80 -5.84
C SER A 46 -5.46 -26.60 -5.98
N MET A 47 -4.99 -25.40 -6.34
CA MET A 47 -3.58 -25.06 -6.49
C MET A 47 -3.23 -23.86 -5.60
N ASN A 48 -2.13 -23.94 -4.85
CA ASN A 48 -1.62 -22.87 -3.99
C ASN A 48 -0.09 -22.79 -4.12
N ASP A 49 0.46 -21.60 -4.40
CA ASP A 49 1.90 -21.36 -4.61
C ASP A 49 2.57 -22.47 -5.44
N GLU A 50 2.04 -22.70 -6.64
CA GLU A 50 2.54 -23.68 -7.60
C GLU A 50 2.33 -25.17 -7.21
N LYS A 51 1.60 -25.46 -6.14
CA LYS A 51 1.36 -26.82 -5.63
C LYS A 51 -0.11 -27.19 -5.65
N ILE A 52 -0.42 -28.41 -6.09
CA ILE A 52 -1.77 -28.98 -5.95
C ILE A 52 -2.04 -29.32 -4.47
N VAL A 53 -3.10 -28.76 -3.87
CA VAL A 53 -3.53 -28.95 -2.49
C VAL A 53 -4.99 -29.41 -2.42
N GLU A 54 -5.35 -30.17 -1.38
CA GLU A 54 -6.76 -30.52 -1.10
C GLU A 54 -7.41 -29.39 -0.30
N LYS A 55 -8.61 -28.97 -0.71
CA LYS A 55 -9.38 -27.89 -0.09
C LYS A 55 -10.86 -28.23 0.02
N GLU A 56 -11.56 -27.55 0.92
CA GLU A 56 -12.97 -27.82 1.24
C GLU A 56 -13.87 -26.71 0.68
N ALA A 57 -14.68 -27.03 -0.33
CA ALA A 57 -15.71 -26.13 -0.84
C ALA A 57 -16.92 -26.16 0.11
N THR A 58 -17.34 -24.99 0.56
CA THR A 58 -18.40 -24.84 1.58
C THR A 58 -19.73 -24.40 0.98
N CYS A 59 -19.71 -23.84 -0.23
CA CYS A 59 -20.90 -23.33 -0.89
C CYS A 59 -20.88 -23.71 -2.39
N ILE A 60 -22.06 -23.98 -2.95
CA ILE A 60 -22.27 -24.16 -4.39
C ILE A 60 -23.30 -23.11 -4.84
N TYR A 61 -23.00 -22.43 -5.94
CA TYR A 61 -23.76 -21.32 -6.47
C TYR A 61 -24.33 -21.67 -7.85
N LYS A 62 -25.53 -21.18 -8.13
CA LYS A 62 -26.19 -21.20 -9.43
C LYS A 62 -26.64 -19.78 -9.76
N GLY A 63 -26.15 -19.21 -10.84
CA GLY A 63 -26.54 -17.90 -11.36
C GLY A 63 -26.98 -17.96 -12.82
N LYS A 64 -27.22 -16.80 -13.43
CA LYS A 64 -27.49 -16.67 -14.87
C LYS A 64 -26.49 -15.75 -15.53
N THR A 65 -26.11 -16.10 -16.76
CA THR A 65 -25.30 -15.24 -17.63
C THR A 65 -26.01 -15.03 -18.96
N ASP A 66 -25.84 -13.86 -19.57
CA ASP A 66 -26.39 -13.52 -20.90
C ASP A 66 -25.43 -13.88 -22.04
N SER A 67 -24.22 -14.34 -21.72
CA SER A 67 -23.25 -14.77 -22.73
C SER A 67 -22.26 -15.80 -22.17
N THR A 68 -21.90 -16.79 -22.98
CA THR A 68 -20.85 -17.77 -22.67
C THR A 68 -19.76 -17.74 -23.75
N VAL A 69 -18.55 -18.13 -23.36
CA VAL A 69 -17.40 -18.35 -24.24
C VAL A 69 -17.09 -19.83 -24.22
N VAL A 70 -17.14 -20.47 -25.38
CA VAL A 70 -16.71 -21.85 -25.58
C VAL A 70 -15.27 -21.81 -26.08
N VAL A 71 -14.36 -22.44 -25.35
CA VAL A 71 -12.95 -22.56 -25.71
C VAL A 71 -12.66 -24.03 -25.99
N GLU A 72 -12.19 -24.32 -27.20
CA GLU A 72 -11.68 -25.65 -27.58
C GLU A 72 -10.15 -25.59 -27.66
N THR A 73 -9.45 -26.54 -27.04
CA THR A 73 -7.99 -26.64 -27.10
C THR A 73 -7.52 -27.71 -28.08
N GLN A 74 -6.27 -27.64 -28.52
CA GLN A 74 -5.68 -28.60 -29.45
C GLN A 74 -5.64 -30.04 -28.91
N SER A 75 -5.61 -30.23 -27.58
CA SER A 75 -5.74 -31.56 -26.97
C SER A 75 -7.18 -32.12 -27.01
N GLY A 76 -8.15 -31.35 -27.52
CA GLY A 76 -9.55 -31.72 -27.64
C GLY A 76 -10.36 -31.49 -26.35
N ARG A 77 -9.91 -30.58 -25.48
CA ARG A 77 -10.68 -30.17 -24.29
C ARG A 77 -11.58 -29.02 -24.67
N GLU A 78 -12.84 -29.12 -24.27
CA GLU A 78 -13.84 -28.07 -24.46
C GLU A 78 -14.25 -27.52 -23.08
N ALA A 79 -14.28 -26.20 -22.95
CA ALA A 79 -14.76 -25.52 -21.75
C ALA A 79 -15.71 -24.40 -22.15
N GLU A 80 -16.95 -24.46 -21.67
CA GLU A 80 -17.93 -23.38 -21.81
C GLU A 80 -17.99 -22.59 -20.49
N LEU A 81 -17.59 -21.33 -20.54
CA LEU A 81 -17.32 -20.48 -19.38
C LEU A 81 -17.97 -19.11 -19.55
N THR A 82 -18.15 -18.34 -18.49
CA THR A 82 -18.54 -16.93 -18.61
C THR A 82 -17.37 -16.09 -19.13
N PRO A 83 -17.58 -15.00 -19.88
CA PRO A 83 -16.50 -14.14 -20.39
C PRO A 83 -15.52 -13.62 -19.33
N VAL A 84 -15.99 -13.46 -18.09
CA VAL A 84 -15.19 -12.98 -16.95
C VAL A 84 -14.35 -14.07 -16.29
N HIS A 85 -14.56 -15.34 -16.63
CA HIS A 85 -13.88 -16.48 -16.01
C HIS A 85 -12.44 -16.56 -16.51
N LYS A 86 -11.44 -16.57 -15.61
CA LYS A 86 -10.03 -16.45 -16.00
C LYS A 86 -9.35 -17.80 -16.19
N LEU A 87 -8.73 -18.02 -17.33
CA LEU A 87 -7.92 -19.21 -17.59
C LEU A 87 -6.43 -18.89 -17.44
N PHE A 88 -5.64 -19.88 -17.01
CA PHE A 88 -4.19 -19.75 -16.94
C PHE A 88 -3.60 -19.89 -18.35
N VAL A 89 -2.89 -18.86 -18.79
CA VAL A 89 -2.21 -18.76 -20.08
C VAL A 89 -0.70 -18.72 -19.86
N LEU A 90 0.03 -19.57 -20.56
CA LEU A 90 1.48 -19.51 -20.65
C LEU A 90 1.89 -18.50 -21.71
N THR A 91 2.65 -17.47 -21.33
CA THR A 91 3.14 -16.44 -22.25
C THR A 91 4.36 -16.92 -23.04
N SER A 92 4.72 -16.17 -24.09
CA SER A 92 5.97 -16.37 -24.84
C SER A 92 7.24 -16.15 -24.03
N THR A 93 7.14 -15.56 -22.83
CA THR A 93 8.23 -15.39 -21.85
C THR A 93 8.31 -16.53 -20.83
N GLU A 94 7.56 -17.63 -21.02
CA GLU A 94 7.44 -18.76 -20.06
C GLU A 94 6.83 -18.37 -18.70
N GLU A 95 6.16 -17.22 -18.63
CA GLU A 95 5.44 -16.79 -17.42
C GLU A 95 3.98 -17.25 -17.47
N VAL A 96 3.45 -17.64 -16.31
CA VAL A 96 2.04 -18.01 -16.17
C VAL A 96 1.23 -16.77 -15.81
N ILE A 97 0.34 -16.37 -16.70
CA ILE A 97 -0.59 -15.26 -16.47
C ILE A 97 -2.04 -15.75 -16.49
N GLU A 98 -2.94 -14.99 -15.89
CA GLU A 98 -4.38 -15.27 -15.95
C GLU A 98 -5.05 -14.33 -16.94
N LYS A 99 -5.84 -14.89 -17.86
CA LYS A 99 -6.55 -14.12 -18.89
C LYS A 99 -8.04 -14.47 -18.87
N PRO A 100 -8.95 -13.48 -18.79
CA PRO A 100 -10.38 -13.73 -18.90
C PRO A 100 -10.73 -14.48 -20.19
N ALA A 101 -11.70 -15.39 -20.13
CA ALA A 101 -12.12 -16.20 -21.28
C ALA A 101 -12.59 -15.31 -22.45
N GLY A 102 -13.23 -14.18 -22.16
CA GLY A 102 -13.64 -13.19 -23.17
C GLY A 102 -12.48 -12.42 -23.82
N GLU A 103 -11.28 -12.49 -23.25
CA GLU A 103 -10.07 -11.84 -23.78
C GLU A 103 -9.10 -12.86 -24.43
N LEU A 104 -9.43 -14.15 -24.40
CA LEU A 104 -8.60 -15.18 -25.02
C LEU A 104 -8.50 -14.97 -26.54
N GLN A 105 -7.34 -15.33 -27.07
CA GLN A 105 -7.02 -15.35 -28.48
C GLN A 105 -6.60 -16.77 -28.86
N GLU A 106 -6.78 -17.14 -30.12
CA GLU A 106 -6.35 -18.46 -30.65
C GLU A 106 -4.83 -18.68 -30.53
N GLU A 107 -4.05 -17.63 -30.24
CA GLU A 107 -2.60 -17.69 -30.03
C GLU A 107 -2.22 -17.98 -28.56
N ASP A 108 -3.19 -17.94 -27.63
CA ASP A 108 -2.95 -18.20 -26.22
C ASP A 108 -2.75 -19.70 -25.95
N THR A 109 -1.87 -20.02 -25.00
CA THR A 109 -1.60 -21.41 -24.58
C THR A 109 -2.10 -21.65 -23.17
N LEU A 110 -3.14 -22.47 -23.00
CA LEU A 110 -3.71 -22.75 -21.69
C LEU A 110 -2.84 -23.73 -20.90
N LEU A 111 -2.76 -23.57 -19.58
CA LEU A 111 -2.15 -24.57 -18.71
C LEU A 111 -3.19 -25.58 -18.24
N ALA A 112 -2.98 -26.83 -18.65
CA ALA A 112 -3.89 -27.92 -18.38
C ALA A 112 -3.17 -29.03 -17.57
N PRO A 113 -3.76 -29.58 -16.50
CA PRO A 113 -3.09 -30.63 -15.73
C PRO A 113 -2.89 -31.91 -16.56
N LYS A 114 -1.75 -32.60 -16.35
CA LYS A 114 -1.42 -33.92 -16.94
C LYS A 114 -2.32 -35.00 -16.34
N ASP A 115 -2.97 -35.81 -17.19
CA ASP A 115 -3.81 -36.93 -16.73
C ASP A 115 -3.04 -38.02 -15.96
N GLU A 116 -1.71 -38.11 -16.11
CA GLU A 116 -0.85 -39.06 -15.39
C GLU A 116 -0.58 -38.62 -13.93
N VAL A 117 -0.44 -37.32 -13.69
CA VAL A 117 -0.21 -36.72 -12.35
C VAL A 117 -1.48 -36.81 -11.50
N LEU A 118 -2.64 -36.66 -12.14
CA LEU A 118 -3.93 -36.90 -11.52
C LEU A 118 -4.06 -38.33 -10.99
N LYS A 119 -3.43 -39.32 -11.64
CA LYS A 119 -3.48 -40.74 -11.23
C LYS A 119 -2.48 -41.11 -10.12
N GLU A 120 -1.36 -40.41 -9.99
CA GLU A 120 -0.35 -40.69 -8.94
C GLU A 120 -0.77 -40.18 -7.55
N LYS A 121 -1.49 -39.04 -7.47
CA LYS A 121 -2.02 -38.54 -6.20
C LYS A 121 -3.21 -39.35 -5.66
N ILE A 122 -4.00 -39.96 -6.53
CA ILE A 122 -5.11 -40.86 -6.12
C ILE A 122 -4.60 -42.14 -5.44
N ASN A 123 -3.37 -42.59 -5.74
CA ASN A 123 -2.80 -43.83 -5.20
C ASN A 123 -1.88 -43.63 -3.99
N SER A 124 -1.55 -42.41 -3.59
CA SER A 124 -0.69 -42.13 -2.43
C SER A 124 -1.53 -41.72 -1.22
N GLU A 125 -2.04 -42.72 -0.50
CA GLU A 125 -2.49 -42.51 0.88
C GLU A 125 -1.29 -42.09 1.75
N GLY A 126 -1.28 -40.83 2.16
CA GLY A 126 -0.52 -40.38 3.33
C GLY A 126 0.82 -39.71 3.03
N ASN A 127 0.96 -38.49 3.57
CA ASN A 127 2.19 -37.79 3.92
C ASN A 127 3.37 -37.93 2.95
N SER A 128 3.53 -36.96 2.05
CA SER A 128 4.86 -36.45 1.76
C SER A 128 4.86 -34.96 1.46
N THR A 129 5.47 -34.20 2.37
CA THR A 129 6.09 -32.92 2.10
C THR A 129 7.29 -33.17 1.19
N ASN A 130 7.14 -32.97 -0.12
CA ASN A 130 8.26 -32.81 -1.02
C ASN A 130 7.99 -31.58 -1.91
N LYS A 131 9.00 -30.72 -2.04
CA LYS A 131 9.07 -29.65 -3.05
C LYS A 131 8.93 -30.29 -4.43
N VAL A 132 8.01 -29.80 -5.26
CA VAL A 132 7.89 -30.20 -6.67
C VAL A 132 7.59 -28.94 -7.48
N GLU A 133 8.33 -28.73 -8.56
CA GLU A 133 8.29 -27.57 -9.45
C GLU A 133 7.19 -27.71 -10.54
N LEU A 134 6.67 -26.58 -11.03
CA LEU A 134 5.54 -26.45 -11.98
C LEU A 134 5.58 -27.36 -13.22
N GLU A 135 6.78 -27.64 -13.75
CA GLU A 135 6.98 -28.31 -15.05
C GLU A 135 6.49 -29.77 -15.10
N ASP A 136 6.42 -30.42 -13.94
CA ASP A 136 6.06 -31.84 -13.87
C ASP A 136 4.54 -32.08 -13.98
N HIS A 137 3.69 -31.09 -13.68
CA HIS A 137 2.25 -31.31 -13.46
C HIS A 137 1.30 -30.76 -14.53
N PHE A 138 1.74 -29.78 -15.33
CA PHE A 138 0.91 -29.11 -16.32
C PHE A 138 1.47 -29.27 -17.73
N LEU A 139 0.58 -29.32 -18.72
CA LEU A 139 0.91 -29.27 -20.14
C LEU A 139 0.43 -27.94 -20.70
N PRO A 140 1.28 -27.22 -21.45
CA PRO A 140 0.80 -26.16 -22.33
C PRO A 140 -0.11 -26.78 -23.40
N ASP A 141 -1.33 -26.27 -23.49
CA ASP A 141 -2.38 -26.72 -24.40
C ASP A 141 -2.92 -25.51 -25.18
N PRO A 142 -2.46 -25.29 -26.43
CA PRO A 142 -2.87 -24.15 -27.24
C PRO A 142 -4.39 -24.12 -27.48
N VAL A 143 -4.95 -22.91 -27.49
CA VAL A 143 -6.34 -22.70 -27.90
C VAL A 143 -6.46 -23.00 -29.40
N ASP A 144 -7.46 -23.80 -29.78
CA ASP A 144 -7.76 -24.14 -31.17
C ASP A 144 -8.88 -23.27 -31.73
N SER A 145 -9.95 -23.06 -30.95
CA SER A 145 -11.06 -22.17 -31.34
C SER A 145 -11.75 -21.52 -30.14
N ILE A 146 -12.34 -20.35 -30.38
CA ILE A 146 -13.12 -19.59 -29.40
C ILE A 146 -14.45 -19.19 -30.04
N GLU A 147 -15.57 -19.60 -29.44
CA GLU A 147 -16.91 -19.23 -29.87
C GLU A 147 -17.64 -18.48 -28.76
N VAL A 148 -18.13 -17.27 -29.05
CA VAL A 148 -18.95 -16.48 -28.13
C VAL A 148 -20.42 -16.72 -28.45
N LYS A 149 -21.18 -17.19 -27.45
CA LYS A 149 -22.62 -17.45 -27.56
C LYS A 149 -23.39 -16.43 -26.71
N GLU A 150 -24.15 -15.56 -27.36
CA GLU A 150 -25.04 -14.59 -26.69
C GLU A 150 -26.39 -15.26 -26.36
N GLU A 151 -26.36 -16.16 -25.39
CA GLU A 151 -27.51 -16.94 -24.95
C GLU A 151 -27.65 -16.84 -23.43
N SER A 152 -28.86 -16.58 -22.93
CA SER A 152 -29.12 -16.59 -21.49
C SER A 152 -29.10 -18.03 -20.98
N LYS A 153 -28.14 -18.36 -20.11
CA LYS A 153 -27.88 -19.72 -19.61
C LYS A 153 -27.62 -19.73 -18.10
N ASP A 154 -28.03 -20.82 -17.46
CA ASP A 154 -27.70 -21.08 -16.05
C ASP A 154 -26.19 -21.41 -15.93
N VAL A 155 -25.50 -20.78 -14.97
CA VAL A 155 -24.08 -20.96 -14.69
C VAL A 155 -23.94 -21.45 -13.25
N PHE A 156 -23.02 -22.37 -13.01
CA PHE A 156 -22.76 -22.93 -11.68
C PHE A 156 -21.32 -22.61 -11.26
N ASP A 157 -21.11 -22.39 -9.96
CA ASP A 157 -19.79 -22.14 -9.37
C ASP A 157 -19.67 -22.76 -7.96
N LEU A 158 -18.45 -22.90 -7.42
CA LEU A 158 -18.20 -23.37 -6.05
C LEU A 158 -17.34 -22.37 -5.29
N THR A 159 -17.65 -22.13 -4.02
CA THR A 159 -16.86 -21.23 -3.17
C THR A 159 -16.02 -22.04 -2.19
N VAL A 160 -14.72 -21.81 -2.22
CA VAL A 160 -13.73 -22.44 -1.33
C VAL A 160 -13.11 -21.34 -0.48
N PRO A 161 -13.18 -21.43 0.86
CA PRO A 161 -12.51 -20.45 1.73
C PRO A 161 -11.00 -20.45 1.47
N GLU A 162 -10.43 -19.25 1.35
CA GLU A 162 -8.98 -18.99 1.28
C GLU A 162 -8.25 -19.57 0.04
N THR A 163 -8.95 -20.06 -1.00
CA THR A 163 -8.34 -20.49 -2.27
C THR A 163 -9.30 -20.37 -3.46
N HIS A 164 -8.77 -20.14 -4.67
CA HIS A 164 -9.53 -20.25 -5.91
C HIS A 164 -9.64 -21.72 -6.37
N ASN A 165 -10.73 -22.08 -7.06
CA ASN A 165 -10.88 -23.41 -7.69
C ASN A 165 -9.82 -23.63 -8.78
N PHE A 166 -9.78 -24.82 -9.40
CA PHE A 166 -9.09 -25.05 -10.67
C PHE A 166 -9.78 -24.27 -11.81
N VAL A 167 -9.64 -22.95 -11.72
CA VAL A 167 -9.71 -21.88 -12.69
C VAL A 167 -9.04 -20.71 -11.96
N GLY A 168 -7.79 -20.42 -12.34
CA GLY A 168 -7.17 -19.10 -12.29
C GLY A 168 -7.29 -18.30 -10.99
N GLY A 169 -6.35 -18.41 -10.05
CA GLY A 169 -6.21 -17.39 -9.01
C GLY A 169 -5.15 -17.66 -7.94
N ASN A 170 -4.01 -16.95 -8.01
CA ASN A 170 -3.67 -15.96 -6.98
C ASN A 170 -2.37 -15.19 -7.22
N SER A 171 -2.52 -13.87 -7.38
CA SER A 171 -1.70 -12.91 -6.66
C SER A 171 -2.64 -11.87 -6.03
N PRO A 172 -2.48 -11.49 -4.76
CA PRO A 172 -3.19 -10.36 -4.20
C PRO A 172 -2.64 -9.07 -4.83
N MET A 173 -3.46 -8.36 -5.60
CA MET A 173 -3.18 -6.97 -5.96
C MET A 173 -3.67 -6.09 -4.81
N ILE A 174 -2.75 -5.65 -3.96
CA ILE A 174 -2.99 -4.49 -3.10
C ILE A 174 -2.90 -3.24 -3.98
N LEU A 175 -4.05 -2.66 -4.33
CA LEU A 175 -4.12 -1.26 -4.76
C LEU A 175 -3.77 -0.40 -3.55
N HIS A 176 -2.64 0.29 -3.64
CA HIS A 176 -2.08 1.06 -2.52
C HIS A 176 -2.91 2.29 -2.16
N ASN A 177 -3.74 2.80 -3.08
CA ASN A 177 -4.74 3.82 -2.78
C ASN A 177 -5.76 3.32 -1.75
N THR A 178 -6.25 2.10 -1.95
CA THR A 178 -7.35 1.52 -1.15
C THR A 178 -6.92 1.26 0.28
N VAL A 179 -5.69 0.76 0.52
CA VAL A 179 -5.18 0.55 1.90
C VAL A 179 -5.06 1.87 2.65
N ILE A 180 -4.51 2.92 2.02
CA ILE A 180 -4.40 4.24 2.66
C ILE A 180 -5.80 4.79 2.96
N GLN A 181 -6.74 4.69 2.04
CA GLN A 181 -8.13 5.10 2.28
C GLN A 181 -8.81 4.29 3.39
N HIS A 182 -8.58 2.97 3.46
CA HIS A 182 -9.09 2.14 4.54
C HIS A 182 -8.51 2.54 5.90
N GLN A 183 -7.20 2.82 5.96
CA GLN A 183 -6.56 3.31 7.17
C GLN A 183 -7.12 4.68 7.58
N LEU A 184 -7.34 5.58 6.63
CA LEU A 184 -8.00 6.87 6.90
C LEU A 184 -9.45 6.67 7.35
N ALA A 185 -10.19 5.72 6.78
CA ALA A 185 -11.58 5.44 7.17
C ALA A 185 -11.65 4.89 8.60
N LYS A 186 -10.70 4.05 8.97
CA LYS A 186 -10.64 3.42 10.28
C LYS A 186 -10.13 4.38 11.36
N TRP A 187 -9.06 5.13 11.09
CA TRP A 187 -8.32 5.87 12.11
C TRP A 187 -8.53 7.38 12.12
N SER A 188 -9.19 7.95 11.11
CA SER A 188 -9.53 9.37 11.18
C SER A 188 -10.45 9.66 12.38
N ASP A 189 -10.28 10.86 12.92
CA ASP A 189 -11.08 11.44 14.00
C ASP A 189 -12.42 12.01 13.49
N ALA A 190 -12.82 11.65 12.26
CA ALA A 190 -14.11 12.00 11.71
C ALA A 190 -15.24 11.22 12.39
N ASP A 191 -16.35 11.91 12.66
CA ASP A 191 -17.55 11.30 13.22
C ASP A 191 -18.21 10.35 12.22
N ILE A 192 -18.18 10.72 10.93
CA ILE A 192 -18.80 9.97 9.84
C ILE A 192 -17.85 9.83 8.67
N VAL A 193 -17.80 8.63 8.09
CA VAL A 193 -17.06 8.33 6.88
C VAL A 193 -18.04 8.13 5.73
N VAL A 194 -17.82 8.80 4.61
CA VAL A 194 -18.56 8.58 3.37
C VAL A 194 -17.57 8.03 2.34
N TYR A 195 -17.73 6.77 1.94
CA TYR A 195 -16.87 6.13 0.96
C TYR A 195 -17.62 6.00 -0.36
N VAL A 196 -17.04 6.55 -1.42
CA VAL A 196 -17.59 6.52 -2.78
C VAL A 196 -16.66 5.72 -3.66
N GLY A 197 -17.05 4.47 -3.94
CA GLY A 197 -16.43 3.63 -4.95
C GLY A 197 -17.00 3.97 -6.33
N CYS A 198 -16.34 4.87 -7.06
CA CYS A 198 -16.70 5.31 -8.40
C CYS A 198 -15.82 4.64 -9.46
N GLY A 199 -16.41 3.68 -10.18
CA GLY A 199 -15.78 3.01 -11.32
C GLY A 199 -14.70 1.99 -10.94
N GLU A 200 -14.69 1.55 -9.68
CA GLU A 200 -13.75 0.56 -9.16
C GLU A 200 -14.16 -0.88 -9.51
N ARG A 201 -13.26 -1.83 -9.26
CA ARG A 201 -13.53 -3.23 -9.57
C ARG A 201 -14.57 -3.77 -8.58
N GLY A 202 -15.48 -4.63 -9.07
CA GLY A 202 -16.54 -5.21 -8.23
C GLY A 202 -16.00 -5.96 -7.00
N ASN A 203 -14.84 -6.60 -7.14
CA ASN A 203 -14.20 -7.33 -6.05
C ASN A 203 -13.73 -6.40 -4.91
N GLU A 204 -13.19 -5.22 -5.22
CA GLU A 204 -12.75 -4.24 -4.22
C GLU A 204 -13.94 -3.72 -3.41
N MET A 205 -15.06 -3.42 -4.10
CA MET A 205 -16.29 -3.00 -3.41
C MET A 205 -16.91 -4.11 -2.57
N THR A 206 -16.77 -5.36 -3.00
CA THR A 206 -17.26 -6.53 -2.24
C THR A 206 -16.41 -6.75 -1.00
N GLU A 207 -15.08 -6.58 -1.10
CA GLU A 207 -14.15 -6.64 0.03
C GLU A 207 -14.48 -5.56 1.06
N VAL A 208 -14.69 -4.31 0.64
CA VAL A 208 -15.15 -3.22 1.53
C VAL A 208 -16.45 -3.59 2.24
N LEU A 209 -17.43 -4.13 1.52
CA LEU A 209 -18.73 -4.51 2.08
C LEU A 209 -18.65 -5.69 3.06
N ARG A 210 -17.70 -6.60 2.88
CA ARG A 210 -17.48 -7.75 3.76
C ARG A 210 -16.65 -7.38 4.99
N ASP A 211 -15.59 -6.59 4.80
CA ASP A 211 -14.59 -6.36 5.82
C ASP A 211 -15.01 -5.21 6.76
N PHE A 212 -15.66 -4.15 6.27
CA PHE A 212 -16.07 -3.00 7.11
C PHE A 212 -17.05 -3.36 8.25
N PRO A 213 -17.97 -4.33 8.09
CA PRO A 213 -18.76 -4.85 9.20
C PRO A 213 -17.95 -5.61 10.26
N GLU A 214 -16.83 -6.23 9.89
CA GLU A 214 -15.96 -6.99 10.81
C GLU A 214 -14.92 -6.10 11.50
N LEU A 215 -14.56 -4.97 10.87
CA LEU A 215 -13.65 -3.99 11.44
C LEU A 215 -14.32 -3.22 12.58
N GLU A 216 -13.72 -3.30 13.77
CA GLU A 216 -14.10 -2.46 14.90
C GLU A 216 -13.54 -1.05 14.74
N ASP A 217 -14.39 -0.05 14.98
CA ASP A 217 -13.97 1.34 15.09
C ASP A 217 -13.16 1.54 16.38
N PRO A 218 -11.89 1.97 16.29
CA PRO A 218 -11.04 2.17 17.46
C PRO A 218 -11.58 3.22 18.44
N TRP A 219 -12.41 4.15 17.99
CA TRP A 219 -12.94 5.23 18.82
C TRP A 219 -14.18 4.81 19.62
N SER A 220 -15.11 4.10 18.97
CA SER A 220 -16.38 3.70 19.59
C SER A 220 -16.42 2.25 20.08
N GLY A 221 -15.55 1.38 19.59
CA GLY A 221 -15.59 -0.07 19.81
C GLY A 221 -16.77 -0.75 19.12
N GLU A 222 -17.50 -0.04 18.27
CA GLU A 222 -18.61 -0.56 17.48
C GLU A 222 -18.14 -0.89 16.04
N PRO A 223 -18.89 -1.70 15.27
CA PRO A 223 -18.53 -1.95 13.87
C PRO A 223 -18.38 -0.66 13.08
N LEU A 224 -17.30 -0.52 12.30
CA LEU A 224 -16.97 0.66 11.50
C LEU A 224 -18.11 1.05 10.55
N MET A 225 -18.87 0.06 10.08
CA MET A 225 -20.07 0.24 9.27
C MET A 225 -21.13 1.15 9.93
N LYS A 226 -21.19 1.25 11.27
CA LYS A 226 -22.18 2.11 11.96
C LYS A 226 -21.95 3.60 11.77
N ARG A 227 -20.72 4.02 11.46
CA ARG A 227 -20.38 5.41 11.14
C ARG A 227 -20.03 5.63 9.67
N THR A 228 -20.24 4.61 8.82
CA THR A 228 -19.83 4.63 7.42
C THR A 228 -21.02 4.59 6.47
N VAL A 229 -21.04 5.49 5.48
CA VAL A 229 -21.95 5.43 4.34
C VAL A 229 -21.17 4.97 3.12
N LEU A 230 -21.55 3.83 2.56
CA LEU A 230 -20.93 3.28 1.36
C LEU A 230 -21.79 3.57 0.13
N ILE A 231 -21.18 4.17 -0.90
CA ILE A 231 -21.77 4.33 -2.22
C ILE A 231 -20.93 3.53 -3.20
N ALA A 232 -21.51 2.46 -3.72
CA ALA A 232 -20.85 1.57 -4.67
C ALA A 232 -21.39 1.81 -6.07
N ASN A 233 -20.49 2.20 -6.98
CA ASN A 233 -20.73 2.18 -8.41
C ASN A 233 -19.55 1.50 -9.11
N THR A 234 -19.69 0.22 -9.43
CA THR A 234 -18.62 -0.57 -10.06
C THR A 234 -18.36 -0.16 -11.51
N SER A 235 -17.20 -0.54 -12.05
CA SER A 235 -16.78 -0.20 -13.41
C SER A 235 -17.76 -0.65 -14.51
N ASN A 236 -18.47 -1.75 -14.31
CA ASN A 236 -19.49 -2.27 -15.23
C ASN A 236 -20.88 -1.61 -15.09
N MET A 237 -21.10 -0.76 -14.08
CA MET A 237 -22.35 0.00 -13.93
C MET A 237 -22.43 1.18 -14.92
N PRO A 238 -23.64 1.72 -15.19
CA PRO A 238 -23.83 2.81 -16.15
C PRO A 238 -22.92 4.01 -15.89
N VAL A 239 -22.35 4.56 -16.96
CA VAL A 239 -21.40 5.67 -16.90
C VAL A 239 -21.99 6.91 -16.22
N ALA A 240 -23.27 7.22 -16.47
CA ALA A 240 -23.97 8.33 -15.81
C ALA A 240 -24.12 8.12 -14.28
N ALA A 241 -24.13 6.87 -13.81
CA ALA A 241 -24.20 6.57 -12.38
C ALA A 241 -22.86 6.87 -11.67
N ARG A 242 -21.72 6.86 -12.40
CA ARG A 242 -20.42 7.28 -11.86
C ARG A 242 -20.45 8.74 -11.43
N GLU A 243 -20.89 9.63 -12.30
CA GLU A 243 -21.06 11.05 -11.99
C GLU A 243 -22.04 11.26 -10.82
N ALA A 244 -23.19 10.58 -10.87
CA ALA A 244 -24.18 10.67 -9.80
C ALA A 244 -23.64 10.16 -8.45
N SER A 245 -22.77 9.14 -8.43
CA SER A 245 -22.22 8.57 -7.19
C SER A 245 -21.37 9.57 -6.42
N VAL A 246 -20.49 10.31 -7.11
CA VAL A 246 -19.62 11.33 -6.52
C VAL A 246 -20.46 12.46 -5.91
N PHE A 247 -21.41 12.99 -6.67
CA PHE A 247 -22.29 14.06 -6.19
C PHE A 247 -23.21 13.60 -5.04
N SER A 248 -23.70 12.36 -5.09
CA SER A 248 -24.52 11.80 -4.00
C SER A 248 -23.71 11.68 -2.72
N GLY A 249 -22.45 11.23 -2.80
CA GLY A 249 -21.55 11.11 -1.65
C GLY A 249 -21.30 12.44 -0.97
N ILE A 250 -20.91 13.46 -1.73
CA ILE A 250 -20.64 14.77 -1.14
C ILE A 250 -21.91 15.46 -0.62
N THR A 251 -23.08 15.24 -1.23
CA THR A 251 -24.35 15.76 -0.71
C THR A 251 -24.74 15.08 0.61
N ILE A 252 -24.48 13.77 0.76
CA ILE A 252 -24.67 13.08 2.04
C ILE A 252 -23.67 13.58 3.08
N ALA A 253 -22.42 13.83 2.68
CA ALA A 253 -21.41 14.39 3.58
C ALA A 253 -21.82 15.77 4.10
N GLU A 254 -22.31 16.65 3.22
CA GLU A 254 -22.85 17.96 3.62
C GLU A 254 -24.05 17.85 4.56
N TYR A 255 -24.93 16.86 4.36
CA TYR A 255 -26.06 16.66 5.26
C TYR A 255 -25.63 16.39 6.71
N TYR A 256 -24.61 15.55 6.89
CA TYR A 256 -24.05 15.27 8.21
C TYR A 256 -23.20 16.42 8.74
N ARG A 257 -22.45 17.10 7.88
CA ARG A 257 -21.78 18.37 8.21
C ARG A 257 -22.78 19.35 8.80
N ASP A 258 -23.93 19.56 8.17
CA ASP A 258 -24.96 20.51 8.60
C ASP A 258 -25.64 20.13 9.94
N MET A 259 -25.45 18.89 10.42
CA MET A 259 -25.80 18.48 11.78
C MET A 259 -24.77 18.91 12.84
N GLY A 260 -23.56 19.29 12.41
CA GLY A 260 -22.43 19.62 13.27
C GLY A 260 -21.43 18.48 13.45
N TYR A 261 -21.38 17.53 12.49
CA TYR A 261 -20.40 16.43 12.49
C TYR A 261 -19.20 16.77 11.61
N ASN A 262 -18.08 16.13 11.91
CA ASN A 262 -16.90 16.09 11.06
C ASN A 262 -17.00 14.87 10.14
N VAL A 263 -16.93 15.10 8.83
CA VAL A 263 -17.15 14.06 7.82
C VAL A 263 -15.93 13.88 6.95
N ALA A 264 -15.44 12.64 6.81
CA ALA A 264 -14.41 12.28 5.85
C ALA A 264 -15.05 11.65 4.61
N LEU A 265 -14.93 12.31 3.45
CA LEU A 265 -15.39 11.78 2.16
C LEU A 265 -14.20 11.20 1.40
N MET A 266 -14.26 9.91 1.08
CA MET A 266 -13.29 9.23 0.22
C MET A 266 -13.91 8.99 -1.16
N ALA A 267 -13.26 9.46 -2.20
CA ALA A 267 -13.67 9.25 -3.58
C ALA A 267 -12.62 8.39 -4.29
N ASP A 268 -12.92 7.11 -4.46
CA ASP A 268 -12.10 6.11 -5.15
C ASP A 268 -12.82 5.67 -6.43
N SER A 269 -12.51 6.18 -7.62
CA SER A 269 -11.52 7.21 -7.92
C SER A 269 -12.11 8.36 -8.73
N THR A 270 -11.58 9.56 -8.51
CA THR A 270 -11.99 10.76 -9.26
C THR A 270 -11.53 10.71 -10.72
N SER A 271 -10.53 9.88 -11.05
CA SER A 271 -10.13 9.60 -12.44
C SER A 271 -11.22 8.89 -13.23
N ARG A 272 -11.87 7.87 -12.65
CA ARG A 272 -12.98 7.17 -13.30
C ARG A 272 -14.21 8.06 -13.48
N TRP A 273 -14.42 9.00 -12.58
CA TRP A 273 -15.42 10.05 -12.76
C TRP A 273 -15.07 10.96 -13.95
N ALA A 274 -13.82 11.43 -14.06
CA ALA A 274 -13.38 12.23 -15.21
C ALA A 274 -13.50 11.47 -16.55
N GLU A 275 -13.19 10.18 -16.57
CA GLU A 275 -13.41 9.32 -17.73
C GLU A 275 -14.90 9.22 -18.10
N ALA A 276 -15.78 9.17 -17.10
CA ALA A 276 -17.23 9.17 -17.32
C ALA A 276 -17.70 10.47 -17.98
N LEU A 277 -17.19 11.62 -17.51
CA LEU A 277 -17.46 12.92 -18.12
C LEU A 277 -16.95 12.96 -19.57
N ARG A 278 -15.77 12.40 -19.83
CA ARG A 278 -15.22 12.26 -21.19
C ARG A 278 -16.14 11.46 -22.11
N GLU A 279 -16.65 10.32 -21.64
CA GLU A 279 -17.52 9.47 -22.44
C GLU A 279 -18.88 10.13 -22.70
N ILE A 280 -19.48 10.77 -21.69
CA ILE A 280 -20.74 11.50 -21.83
C ILE A 280 -20.57 12.66 -22.82
N SER A 281 -19.51 13.45 -22.68
CA SER A 281 -19.16 14.56 -23.58
C SER A 281 -18.98 14.09 -25.02
N GLY A 282 -18.28 12.95 -25.21
CA GLY A 282 -18.10 12.33 -26.52
C GLY A 282 -19.42 11.89 -27.16
N ARG A 283 -20.36 11.34 -26.38
CA ARG A 283 -21.70 10.96 -26.85
C ARG A 283 -22.57 12.17 -27.20
N LEU A 284 -22.33 13.31 -26.55
CA LEU A 284 -23.00 14.58 -26.83
C LEU A 284 -22.40 15.33 -28.03
N GLU A 285 -21.34 14.77 -28.65
CA GLU A 285 -20.58 15.41 -29.74
C GLU A 285 -20.04 16.80 -29.36
N GLU A 286 -19.70 16.99 -28.08
CA GLU A 286 -19.05 18.20 -27.62
C GLU A 286 -17.60 18.28 -28.14
N MET A 287 -17.09 19.49 -28.29
CA MET A 287 -15.70 19.67 -28.70
C MET A 287 -14.77 19.19 -27.58
N PRO A 288 -13.89 18.20 -27.83
CA PRO A 288 -12.96 17.72 -26.82
C PRO A 288 -11.92 18.78 -26.49
N GLY A 289 -11.55 18.86 -25.22
CA GLY A 289 -10.42 19.61 -24.70
C GLY A 289 -9.13 18.78 -24.70
N GLU A 290 -8.30 19.00 -23.68
CA GLU A 290 -7.03 18.29 -23.51
C GLU A 290 -7.26 16.78 -23.32
N GLU A 291 -6.49 15.97 -24.05
CA GLU A 291 -6.56 14.49 -24.04
C GLU A 291 -7.97 13.88 -24.21
N GLY A 292 -8.86 14.63 -24.87
CA GLY A 292 -10.23 14.19 -25.13
C GLY A 292 -11.22 14.49 -24.01
N PHE A 293 -10.79 14.99 -22.85
CA PHE A 293 -11.69 15.37 -21.76
C PHE A 293 -12.54 16.59 -22.12
N PRO A 294 -13.73 16.78 -21.52
CA PRO A 294 -14.54 17.97 -21.76
C PRO A 294 -13.82 19.24 -21.30
N ALA A 295 -14.08 20.36 -22.00
CA ALA A 295 -13.51 21.66 -21.64
C ALA A 295 -13.92 22.15 -20.23
N TYR A 296 -14.99 21.60 -19.65
CA TYR A 296 -15.50 21.93 -18.32
C TYR A 296 -14.98 20.99 -17.21
N LEU A 297 -14.06 20.06 -17.49
CA LEU A 297 -13.51 19.15 -16.47
C LEU A 297 -12.97 19.90 -15.25
N ALA A 298 -12.18 20.96 -15.49
CA ALA A 298 -11.58 21.76 -14.43
C ALA A 298 -12.64 22.44 -13.53
N SER A 299 -13.72 22.97 -14.13
CA SER A 299 -14.80 23.61 -13.37
C SER A 299 -15.63 22.60 -12.58
N GLU A 300 -15.85 21.40 -13.12
CA GLU A 300 -16.59 20.34 -12.41
C GLU A 300 -15.80 19.85 -11.19
N LEU A 301 -14.51 19.53 -11.37
CA LEU A 301 -13.62 19.17 -10.27
C LEU A 301 -13.55 20.29 -9.21
N ALA A 302 -13.40 21.55 -9.63
CA ALA A 302 -13.40 22.68 -8.71
C ALA A 302 -14.71 22.78 -7.92
N SER A 303 -15.86 22.65 -8.60
CA SER A 303 -17.17 22.72 -7.92
C SER A 303 -17.36 21.60 -6.89
N PHE A 304 -16.75 20.43 -7.12
CA PHE A 304 -16.76 19.33 -6.19
C PHE A 304 -15.87 19.61 -4.98
N TYR A 305 -14.61 19.98 -5.18
CA TYR A 305 -13.68 20.22 -4.07
C TYR A 305 -14.00 21.47 -3.24
N GLU A 306 -14.60 22.52 -3.84
CA GLU A 306 -15.04 23.73 -3.13
C GLU A 306 -16.16 23.47 -2.11
N ARG A 307 -16.83 22.31 -2.17
CA ARG A 307 -17.84 21.91 -1.18
C ARG A 307 -17.20 21.34 0.09
N ALA A 308 -15.90 21.03 0.06
CA ALA A 308 -15.12 20.65 1.21
C ALA A 308 -14.78 21.86 2.10
N GLY A 309 -14.53 21.61 3.38
CA GLY A 309 -14.07 22.62 4.34
C GLY A 309 -14.93 22.70 5.59
N ILE A 310 -14.47 23.56 6.51
CA ILE A 310 -15.13 23.85 7.77
C ILE A 310 -16.20 24.91 7.52
N CYS A 311 -17.41 24.69 8.03
CA CYS A 311 -18.53 25.60 7.91
C CYS A 311 -19.10 25.97 9.28
N GLU A 312 -19.31 27.27 9.50
CA GLU A 312 -20.15 27.76 10.60
C GLU A 312 -21.62 27.50 10.26
N LEU A 313 -22.32 26.77 11.14
CA LEU A 313 -23.69 26.31 10.93
C LEU A 313 -24.67 27.10 11.79
N TYR A 314 -25.96 26.94 11.48
CA TYR A 314 -27.02 27.51 12.32
C TYR A 314 -26.96 26.97 13.75
N GLY A 315 -26.98 27.90 14.71
CA GLY A 315 -27.07 27.62 16.14
C GLY A 315 -25.73 27.42 16.84
N ASP A 316 -24.70 28.20 16.47
CA ASP A 316 -23.35 28.15 17.05
C ASP A 316 -22.69 26.77 16.95
N ARG A 317 -23.01 26.01 15.90
CA ARG A 317 -22.41 24.71 15.60
C ARG A 317 -21.38 24.87 14.49
N GLU A 318 -20.37 24.02 14.52
CA GLU A 318 -19.38 23.89 13.46
C GLU A 318 -19.46 22.46 12.91
N GLY A 319 -19.20 22.29 11.62
CA GLY A 319 -19.05 20.98 11.00
C GLY A 319 -18.07 21.07 9.85
N SER A 320 -17.46 19.94 9.49
CA SER A 320 -16.44 19.90 8.46
C SER A 320 -16.69 18.77 7.46
N VAL A 321 -16.26 18.98 6.21
CA VAL A 321 -16.13 17.93 5.20
C VAL A 321 -14.69 17.93 4.70
N SER A 322 -13.97 16.86 4.98
CA SER A 322 -12.63 16.61 4.45
C SER A 322 -12.73 15.64 3.28
N VAL A 323 -12.26 16.05 2.10
CA VAL A 323 -12.34 15.23 0.88
C VAL A 323 -10.98 14.63 0.55
N ILE A 324 -10.93 13.31 0.42
CA ILE A 324 -9.78 12.54 -0.04
C ILE A 324 -10.13 11.93 -1.39
N GLY A 325 -9.56 12.46 -2.47
CA GLY A 325 -9.75 11.94 -3.82
C GLY A 325 -8.57 11.07 -4.25
N ALA A 326 -8.83 9.82 -4.64
CA ALA A 326 -7.84 9.02 -5.34
C ALA A 326 -7.82 9.37 -6.83
N VAL A 327 -6.64 9.74 -7.33
CA VAL A 327 -6.38 10.01 -8.74
C VAL A 327 -5.42 8.94 -9.24
N SER A 328 -5.82 8.25 -10.30
CA SER A 328 -5.08 7.15 -10.91
C SER A 328 -4.66 7.55 -12.33
N PRO A 329 -3.56 8.31 -12.50
CA PRO A 329 -3.08 8.72 -13.81
C PRO A 329 -2.63 7.52 -14.64
N SER A 330 -2.85 7.58 -15.95
CA SER A 330 -2.40 6.53 -16.86
C SER A 330 -0.88 6.44 -16.86
N GLY A 331 -0.32 5.29 -16.48
CA GLY A 331 1.14 5.08 -16.46
C GLY A 331 1.89 5.89 -15.40
N GLY A 332 1.22 6.47 -14.41
CA GLY A 332 1.87 7.29 -13.37
C GLY A 332 2.24 8.71 -13.82
N ASP A 333 1.75 9.17 -14.98
CA ASP A 333 2.06 10.50 -15.50
C ASP A 333 1.22 11.59 -14.81
N PHE A 334 1.83 12.35 -13.90
CA PHE A 334 1.15 13.46 -13.21
C PHE A 334 0.83 14.65 -14.12
N SER A 335 1.33 14.68 -15.36
CA SER A 335 1.05 15.77 -16.31
C SER A 335 -0.32 15.66 -16.99
N GLU A 336 -1.03 14.54 -16.82
CA GLU A 336 -2.35 14.34 -17.40
C GLU A 336 -3.42 15.28 -16.81
N PRO A 337 -4.48 15.62 -17.57
CA PRO A 337 -5.40 16.70 -17.22
C PRO A 337 -6.14 16.50 -15.89
N VAL A 338 -6.48 15.27 -15.50
CA VAL A 338 -7.22 15.03 -14.25
C VAL A 338 -6.35 15.36 -13.05
N THR A 339 -5.12 14.84 -13.04
CA THR A 339 -4.12 15.14 -12.01
C THR A 339 -3.80 16.63 -11.96
N GLN A 340 -3.46 17.25 -13.09
CA GLN A 340 -3.11 18.68 -13.13
C GLN A 340 -4.24 19.60 -12.65
N ASN A 341 -5.50 19.32 -13.04
CA ASN A 341 -6.63 20.11 -12.57
C ASN A 341 -6.89 19.88 -11.08
N THR A 342 -6.74 18.65 -10.59
CA THR A 342 -6.91 18.33 -9.17
C THR A 342 -5.84 19.02 -8.31
N LEU A 343 -4.56 18.95 -8.70
CA LEU A 343 -3.44 19.60 -7.99
C LEU A 343 -3.59 21.13 -7.88
N ARG A 344 -4.28 21.77 -8.83
CA ARG A 344 -4.54 23.22 -8.76
C ARG A 344 -5.51 23.61 -7.67
N ILE A 345 -6.36 22.68 -7.23
CA ILE A 345 -7.46 22.92 -6.30
C ILE A 345 -7.10 22.32 -4.94
N ALA A 346 -6.63 21.07 -4.94
CA ALA A 346 -6.23 20.34 -3.75
C ALA A 346 -5.07 21.06 -3.05
N GLN A 347 -5.21 21.24 -1.74
CA GLN A 347 -4.19 21.87 -0.91
C GLN A 347 -3.15 20.88 -0.37
N VAL A 348 -3.39 19.58 -0.57
CA VAL A 348 -2.54 18.47 -0.12
C VAL A 348 -2.39 17.49 -1.27
N PHE A 349 -1.18 17.00 -1.46
CA PHE A 349 -0.85 15.98 -2.43
C PHE A 349 0.02 14.90 -1.79
N TRP A 350 -0.45 13.66 -1.82
CA TRP A 350 0.32 12.48 -1.48
C TRP A 350 0.69 11.75 -2.77
N ALA A 351 1.94 11.92 -3.20
CA ALA A 351 2.49 11.26 -4.37
C ALA A 351 2.81 9.81 -4.01
N LEU A 352 2.01 8.86 -4.53
CA LEU A 352 2.34 7.45 -4.37
C LEU A 352 3.35 7.01 -5.41
N ASP A 353 4.45 6.42 -4.94
CA ASP A 353 5.59 6.07 -5.76
C ASP A 353 5.72 4.54 -5.95
N THR A 354 5.99 4.14 -7.20
CA THR A 354 6.08 2.72 -7.56
C THR A 354 7.43 2.12 -7.17
N GLU A 355 8.52 2.90 -7.14
CA GLU A 355 9.82 2.43 -6.69
C GLU A 355 9.82 2.13 -5.19
N LEU A 356 9.23 3.02 -4.37
CA LEU A 356 9.02 2.79 -2.94
C LEU A 356 8.21 1.52 -2.71
N LYS A 357 7.12 1.32 -3.46
CA LYS A 357 6.33 0.09 -3.41
C LYS A 357 7.16 -1.15 -3.75
N ASN A 358 7.97 -1.10 -4.81
CA ASN A 358 8.81 -2.23 -5.22
C ASN A 358 9.89 -2.55 -4.17
N ARG A 359 10.34 -1.55 -3.41
CA ARG A 359 11.24 -1.70 -2.25
C ARG A 359 10.50 -2.11 -0.97
N ARG A 360 9.18 -2.36 -1.02
CA ARG A 360 8.31 -2.69 0.13
C ARG A 360 8.27 -1.60 1.21
N HIS A 361 8.49 -0.35 0.83
CA HIS A 361 8.29 0.80 1.70
C HIS A 361 6.81 1.18 1.73
N PHE A 362 6.14 0.95 2.86
CA PHE A 362 4.71 1.26 3.04
C PHE A 362 4.49 2.17 4.24
N PRO A 363 3.61 3.19 4.14
CA PRO A 363 2.94 3.67 2.94
C PRO A 363 3.94 4.12 1.85
N ALA A 364 3.60 3.87 0.58
CA ALA A 364 4.48 4.17 -0.55
C ALA A 364 4.37 5.64 -0.98
N ILE A 365 4.44 6.56 -0.01
CA ILE A 365 4.33 8.01 -0.24
C ILE A 365 5.73 8.59 -0.42
N ASP A 366 5.98 9.21 -1.56
CA ASP A 366 7.22 9.97 -1.79
C ASP A 366 7.19 11.26 -0.95
N TRP A 367 8.08 11.34 0.02
CA TRP A 367 8.18 12.45 0.96
C TRP A 367 8.76 13.75 0.36
N LEU A 368 9.45 13.70 -0.78
CA LEU A 368 10.02 14.87 -1.45
C LEU A 368 9.05 15.46 -2.48
N THR A 369 8.30 14.61 -3.17
CA THR A 369 7.30 15.05 -4.17
C THR A 369 5.97 15.47 -3.53
N SER A 370 5.60 14.86 -2.40
CA SER A 370 4.38 15.18 -1.67
C SER A 370 4.43 16.55 -1.00
N TYR A 371 3.29 17.21 -0.86
CA TYR A 371 3.21 18.51 -0.18
C TYR A 371 1.88 18.71 0.57
N SER A 372 1.90 19.65 1.52
CA SER A 372 0.71 20.15 2.20
C SER A 372 0.83 21.65 2.41
N LEU A 373 -0.17 22.39 1.94
CA LEU A 373 -0.27 23.85 2.13
C LEU A 373 -0.86 24.21 3.52
N TYR A 374 -1.29 23.23 4.30
CA TYR A 374 -1.85 23.44 5.64
C TYR A 374 -0.82 23.46 6.76
N LEU A 375 0.46 23.19 6.48
CA LEU A 375 1.50 23.02 7.50
C LEU A 375 1.58 24.19 8.50
N ASP A 376 1.54 25.43 8.01
CA ASP A 376 1.59 26.62 8.88
C ASP A 376 0.34 26.79 9.77
N GLN A 377 -0.79 26.24 9.33
CA GLN A 377 -2.06 26.31 10.06
C GLN A 377 -2.13 25.23 11.12
N VAL A 378 -1.83 23.98 10.75
CA VAL A 378 -1.88 22.83 11.66
C VAL A 378 -0.71 22.84 12.64
N GLY A 379 0.46 23.36 12.24
CA GLY A 379 1.65 23.41 13.08
C GLY A 379 1.40 24.14 14.41
N LYS A 380 0.56 25.18 14.41
CA LYS A 380 0.17 25.88 15.66
C LYS A 380 -0.52 24.97 16.65
N TRP A 381 -1.43 24.12 16.17
CA TRP A 381 -2.12 23.16 17.03
C TRP A 381 -1.13 22.12 17.58
N TRP A 382 -0.20 21.64 16.77
CA TRP A 382 0.84 20.69 17.20
C TRP A 382 1.76 21.31 18.27
N ASP A 383 2.18 22.56 18.07
CA ASP A 383 3.02 23.27 19.03
C ASP A 383 2.30 23.49 20.38
N GLU A 384 1.01 23.80 20.35
CA GLU A 384 0.20 24.05 21.55
C GLU A 384 -0.23 22.78 22.29
N ASN A 385 -0.52 21.68 21.57
CA ASN A 385 -1.15 20.48 22.15
C ASN A 385 -0.20 19.30 22.31
N VAL A 386 0.89 19.23 21.53
CA VAL A 386 1.84 18.11 21.56
C VAL A 386 3.19 18.58 22.10
N ASN A 387 3.87 19.47 21.39
CA ASN A 387 5.15 20.02 21.83
C ASN A 387 5.54 21.26 21.03
N GLU A 388 5.99 22.32 21.72
CA GLU A 388 6.39 23.60 21.13
C GLU A 388 7.47 23.50 20.03
N ASN A 389 8.27 22.43 20.04
CA ASN A 389 9.35 22.20 19.07
C ASN A 389 8.95 21.33 17.87
N TRP A 390 7.67 20.97 17.72
CA TRP A 390 7.23 20.04 16.66
C TRP A 390 7.57 20.55 15.25
N GLN A 391 7.30 21.83 14.97
CA GLN A 391 7.59 22.41 13.65
C GLN A 391 9.08 22.39 13.31
N ASP A 392 9.93 22.68 14.30
CA ASP A 392 11.37 22.72 14.12
C ASP A 392 11.93 21.31 13.92
N LEU A 393 11.50 20.35 14.74
CA LEU A 393 11.87 18.93 14.61
C LEU A 393 11.51 18.39 13.22
N ARG A 394 10.29 18.65 12.75
CA ARG A 394 9.86 18.26 11.40
C ARG A 394 10.72 18.91 10.32
N ARG A 395 11.06 20.20 10.47
CA ARG A 395 11.87 20.92 9.49
C ARG A 395 13.27 20.34 9.39
N GLU A 396 13.92 20.05 10.51
CA GLU A 396 15.24 19.41 10.51
C GLU A 396 15.20 17.99 9.95
N THR A 397 14.13 17.23 10.25
CA THR A 397 13.92 15.89 9.67
C THR A 397 13.81 15.96 8.14
N MET A 398 13.02 16.91 7.60
CA MET A 398 12.90 17.09 6.15
C MET A 398 14.24 17.49 5.52
N ARG A 399 15.03 18.33 6.17
CA ARG A 399 16.39 18.67 5.70
C ARG A 399 17.30 17.46 5.67
N LEU A 400 17.19 16.55 6.64
CA LEU A 400 17.95 15.30 6.65
C LEU A 400 17.58 14.41 5.46
N LEU A 401 16.29 14.29 5.14
CA LEU A 401 15.80 13.51 3.99
C LEU A 401 16.17 14.17 2.65
N GLU A 402 16.13 15.49 2.55
CA GLU A 402 16.61 16.23 1.37
C GLU A 402 18.12 16.00 1.17
N LYS A 403 18.90 16.12 2.26
CA LYS A 403 20.34 15.85 2.25
C LYS A 403 20.64 14.40 1.85
N GLU A 404 19.86 13.43 2.33
CA GLU A 404 19.97 12.04 1.90
C GLU A 404 19.82 11.90 0.39
N SER A 405 18.81 12.53 -0.21
CA SER A 405 18.60 12.48 -1.67
C SER A 405 19.79 13.05 -2.44
N GLU A 406 20.36 14.17 -1.98
CA GLU A 406 21.56 14.76 -2.60
C GLU A 406 22.77 13.83 -2.47
N LEU A 407 22.93 13.19 -1.32
CA LEU A 407 24.03 12.26 -1.04
C LEU A 407 23.88 10.96 -1.83
N GLU A 408 22.67 10.42 -2.00
CA GLU A 408 22.43 9.19 -2.78
C GLU A 408 22.87 9.35 -4.24
N GLU A 409 22.66 10.52 -4.86
CA GLU A 409 23.17 10.81 -6.21
C GLU A 409 24.71 10.74 -6.27
N ILE A 410 25.39 11.27 -5.25
CA ILE A 410 26.85 11.22 -5.14
C ILE A 410 27.31 9.77 -4.92
N VAL A 411 26.66 9.04 -4.01
CA VAL A 411 26.97 7.63 -3.70
C VAL A 411 26.85 6.76 -4.94
N GLN A 412 25.84 6.97 -5.79
CA GLN A 412 25.68 6.23 -7.04
C GLN A 412 26.85 6.45 -8.02
N LEU A 413 27.53 7.60 -7.95
CA LEU A 413 28.65 7.95 -8.84
C LEU A 413 30.01 7.48 -8.31
N VAL A 414 30.28 7.64 -7.00
CA VAL A 414 31.61 7.42 -6.41
C VAL A 414 31.68 6.33 -5.33
N GLY A 415 30.54 5.81 -4.90
CA GLY A 415 30.42 4.85 -3.79
C GLY A 415 30.32 5.52 -2.41
N PRO A 416 29.83 4.81 -1.38
CA PRO A 416 29.58 5.36 -0.04
C PRO A 416 30.87 5.73 0.70
N ASP A 417 31.95 4.98 0.49
CA ASP A 417 33.25 5.18 1.15
C ASP A 417 33.93 6.51 0.79
N ALA A 418 33.49 7.16 -0.29
CA ALA A 418 34.03 8.44 -0.74
C ALA A 418 33.44 9.64 0.02
N LEU A 419 32.36 9.43 0.79
CA LEU A 419 31.71 10.50 1.55
C LEU A 419 32.46 10.82 2.86
N PRO A 420 32.42 12.08 3.33
CA PRO A 420 32.87 12.42 4.68
C PRO A 420 32.12 11.62 5.76
N PRO A 421 32.76 11.32 6.92
CA PRO A 421 32.10 10.62 8.03
C PRO A 421 30.75 11.21 8.46
N SER A 422 30.64 12.54 8.50
CA SER A 422 29.40 13.25 8.84
C SER A 422 28.25 12.97 7.86
N ASP A 423 28.58 12.78 6.58
CA ASP A 423 27.60 12.52 5.53
C ASP A 423 27.24 11.04 5.45
N GLN A 424 28.20 10.14 5.71
CA GLN A 424 27.90 8.71 5.90
C GLN A 424 26.94 8.50 7.06
N PHE A 425 27.15 9.20 8.18
CA PHE A 425 26.26 9.14 9.33
C PHE A 425 24.89 9.80 9.07
N ALA A 426 24.85 10.86 8.25
CA ALA A 426 23.59 11.45 7.82
C ALA A 426 22.74 10.46 7.00
N LEU A 427 23.35 9.67 6.11
CA LEU A 427 22.64 8.60 5.40
C LEU A 427 22.10 7.52 6.36
N GLN A 428 22.86 7.18 7.40
CA GLN A 428 22.40 6.22 8.41
C GLN A 428 21.21 6.76 9.20
N ALA A 429 21.26 8.00 9.66
CA ALA A 429 20.17 8.62 10.39
C ALA A 429 18.92 8.80 9.50
N ALA A 430 19.10 9.19 8.24
CA ALA A 430 18.00 9.28 7.28
C ALA A 430 17.35 7.91 7.03
N ARG A 431 18.16 6.84 7.00
CA ARG A 431 17.65 5.47 6.92
C ARG A 431 16.78 5.10 8.14
N LEU A 432 17.15 5.49 9.36
CA LEU A 432 16.30 5.30 10.54
C LEU A 432 14.97 6.04 10.39
N VAL A 433 15.00 7.29 9.90
CA VAL A 433 13.76 8.02 9.61
C VAL A 433 12.90 7.27 8.59
N ARG A 434 13.49 6.74 7.51
CA ARG A 434 12.74 6.00 6.49
C ARG A 434 12.18 4.67 6.99
N GLU A 435 13.01 3.83 7.59
CA GLU A 435 12.66 2.45 7.97
C GLU A 435 11.90 2.36 9.30
N ASP A 436 12.15 3.28 10.24
CA ASP A 436 11.61 3.18 11.61
C ASP A 436 10.55 4.24 11.93
N PHE A 437 10.40 5.26 11.09
CA PHE A 437 9.38 6.32 11.27
C PHE A 437 8.42 6.46 10.08
N LEU A 438 8.92 6.55 8.83
CA LEU A 438 8.07 6.71 7.65
C LEU A 438 7.41 5.40 7.21
N GLN A 439 8.11 4.28 7.37
CA GLN A 439 7.50 2.97 7.19
C GLN A 439 6.55 2.66 8.34
N GLN A 440 5.32 2.29 7.98
CA GLN A 440 4.28 1.93 8.91
C GLN A 440 3.46 0.76 8.35
N ASN A 441 3.32 -0.29 9.16
CA ASN A 441 2.60 -1.49 8.78
C ASN A 441 1.11 -1.40 9.17
N ALA A 442 0.28 -1.10 8.18
CA ALA A 442 -1.18 -1.05 8.28
C ALA A 442 -1.86 -2.33 8.79
N PHE A 443 -1.18 -3.49 8.72
CA PHE A 443 -1.72 -4.80 9.13
C PHE A 443 -1.21 -5.26 10.50
N HIS A 444 -0.32 -4.50 11.15
CA HIS A 444 0.20 -4.84 12.47
C HIS A 444 -0.69 -4.21 13.55
N ASP A 445 -1.04 -4.96 14.60
CA ASP A 445 -2.01 -4.55 15.63
C ASP A 445 -1.64 -3.25 16.35
N VAL A 446 -0.35 -3.02 16.59
CA VAL A 446 0.16 -1.79 17.23
C VAL A 446 0.47 -0.72 16.20
N ASP A 447 1.36 -1.01 15.24
CA ASP A 447 1.84 -0.04 14.27
C ASP A 447 0.78 0.47 13.28
N THR A 448 -0.40 -0.15 13.19
CA THR A 448 -1.53 0.38 12.38
C THR A 448 -1.97 1.78 12.80
N PHE A 449 -1.72 2.20 14.05
CA PHE A 449 -2.08 3.52 14.55
C PHE A 449 -1.00 4.10 15.47
N CYS A 450 -0.70 5.37 15.29
CA CYS A 450 0.29 6.07 16.10
C CYS A 450 -0.30 7.40 16.59
N SER A 451 -0.34 7.63 17.90
CA SER A 451 -0.88 8.87 18.48
C SER A 451 0.07 10.06 18.24
N PRO A 452 -0.44 11.30 18.25
CA PRO A 452 0.38 12.50 18.06
C PRO A 452 1.61 12.58 18.99
N GLU A 453 1.44 12.22 20.27
CA GLU A 453 2.51 12.26 21.27
C GLU A 453 3.57 11.19 20.99
N LYS A 454 3.14 9.97 20.62
CA LYS A 454 4.05 8.89 20.24
C LYS A 454 4.84 9.25 18.99
N GLN A 455 4.18 9.78 17.96
CA GLN A 455 4.83 10.25 16.72
C GLN A 455 5.92 11.27 17.01
N PHE A 456 5.60 12.32 17.79
CA PHE A 456 6.58 13.35 18.13
C PHE A 456 7.78 12.76 18.88
N ARG A 457 7.54 11.93 19.91
CA ARG A 457 8.62 11.36 20.73
C ARG A 457 9.49 10.38 19.96
N MET A 458 8.92 9.53 19.10
CA MET A 458 9.69 8.65 18.21
C MET A 458 10.67 9.45 17.34
N LEU A 459 10.15 10.48 16.68
CA LEU A 459 10.96 11.32 15.82
C LEU A 459 12.01 12.11 16.60
N GLN A 460 11.66 12.57 17.80
CA GLN A 460 12.57 13.27 18.70
C GLN A 460 13.77 12.38 19.05
N ILE A 461 13.55 11.13 19.43
CA ILE A 461 14.63 10.18 19.78
C ILE A 461 15.55 9.94 18.58
N ILE A 462 14.99 9.73 17.38
CA ILE A 462 15.78 9.51 16.16
C ILE A 462 16.64 10.75 15.83
N MET A 463 16.06 11.95 15.96
CA MET A 463 16.79 13.19 15.69
C MET A 463 17.82 13.52 16.78
N GLU A 464 17.55 13.19 18.04
CA GLU A 464 18.51 13.34 19.14
C GLU A 464 19.70 12.37 18.99
N PHE A 465 19.46 11.16 18.50
CA PHE A 465 20.52 10.22 18.10
C PHE A 465 21.39 10.83 17.00
N TYR A 466 20.78 11.44 15.97
CA TYR A 466 21.51 12.11 14.90
C TYR A 466 22.33 13.30 15.40
N GLU A 467 21.75 14.19 16.20
CA GLU A 467 22.44 15.38 16.72
C GLU A 467 23.58 15.02 17.68
N THR A 468 23.37 14.02 18.53
CA THR A 468 24.40 13.54 19.48
C THR A 468 25.49 12.78 18.76
N GLY A 469 25.15 11.95 17.78
CA GLY A 469 26.12 11.28 16.92
C GLY A 469 26.97 12.24 16.10
N GLN A 470 26.39 13.32 15.54
CA GLN A 470 27.18 14.35 14.85
C GLN A 470 28.21 15.00 15.78
N ARG A 471 27.84 15.33 17.03
CA ARG A 471 28.79 15.85 18.03
C ARG A 471 29.89 14.83 18.36
N ALA A 472 29.51 13.57 18.55
CA ALA A 472 30.45 12.49 18.84
C ALA A 472 31.46 12.26 17.70
N LEU A 473 31.03 12.41 16.43
CA LEU A 473 31.91 12.38 15.27
C LEU A 473 32.92 13.54 15.26
N GLU A 474 32.50 14.74 15.66
CA GLU A 474 33.40 15.90 15.79
C GLU A 474 34.47 15.67 16.88
N GLU A 475 34.13 14.92 17.92
CA GLU A 475 35.04 14.51 19.00
C GLU A 475 35.94 13.31 18.64
N GLY A 476 35.71 12.70 17.48
CA GLY A 476 36.58 11.67 16.90
C GLY A 476 36.07 10.23 17.00
N VAL A 477 34.81 10.01 17.40
CA VAL A 477 34.15 8.69 17.28
C VAL A 477 34.10 8.29 15.80
N SER A 478 34.35 7.01 15.49
CA SER A 478 34.16 6.46 14.14
C SER A 478 32.70 6.17 13.83
N VAL A 479 32.30 6.37 12.57
CA VAL A 479 30.94 6.03 12.06
C VAL A 479 30.59 4.57 12.32
N ASP A 480 31.56 3.65 12.17
CA ASP A 480 31.37 2.23 12.44
C ASP A 480 30.93 1.98 13.90
N SER A 481 31.55 2.66 14.87
CA SER A 481 31.18 2.54 16.29
C SER A 481 29.76 3.01 16.56
N LEU A 482 29.32 4.09 15.89
CA LEU A 482 27.94 4.59 15.98
C LEU A 482 26.94 3.66 15.28
N SER A 483 27.38 2.96 14.23
CA SER A 483 26.58 2.00 13.48
C SER A 483 26.37 0.67 14.22
N GLU A 484 27.25 0.35 15.16
CA GLU A 484 27.23 -0.87 15.95
C GLU A 484 26.55 -0.68 17.33
N MET A 485 25.99 0.50 17.62
CA MET A 485 25.30 0.77 18.88
C MET A 485 24.08 -0.13 19.07
N ASP A 486 23.96 -0.74 20.25
CA ASP A 486 22.87 -1.67 20.57
C ASP A 486 21.52 -0.95 20.69
N VAL A 487 21.52 0.37 20.92
CA VAL A 487 20.29 1.17 20.98
C VAL A 487 19.56 1.28 19.64
N LEU A 488 20.25 1.06 18.50
CA LEU A 488 19.63 1.11 17.18
C LEU A 488 18.53 0.05 17.02
N GLU A 489 18.72 -1.15 17.57
CA GLU A 489 17.70 -2.21 17.52
C GLU A 489 16.45 -1.83 18.34
N ASP A 490 16.63 -1.08 19.44
CA ASP A 490 15.52 -0.60 20.25
C ASP A 490 14.79 0.56 19.56
N ILE A 491 15.51 1.46 18.91
CA ILE A 491 14.96 2.55 18.08
C ILE A 491 14.08 1.96 16.97
N SER A 492 14.58 0.97 16.23
CA SER A 492 13.81 0.32 15.15
C SER A 492 12.56 -0.43 15.62
N ARG A 493 12.48 -0.77 16.92
CA ARG A 493 11.32 -1.44 17.51
C ARG A 493 10.32 -0.49 18.15
N MET A 494 10.60 0.81 18.20
CA MET A 494 9.74 1.80 18.85
C MET A 494 8.33 1.85 18.25
N SER A 495 8.22 1.68 16.94
CA SER A 495 6.93 1.63 16.22
C SER A 495 5.99 0.57 16.79
N ASN A 496 6.53 -0.59 17.18
CA ASN A 496 5.77 -1.72 17.72
C ASN A 496 5.42 -1.62 19.20
N ILE A 497 5.83 -0.55 19.89
CA ILE A 497 5.54 -0.37 21.32
C ILE A 497 4.08 0.09 21.50
N PRO A 498 3.26 -0.62 22.29
CA PRO A 498 1.90 -0.20 22.60
C PRO A 498 1.84 1.17 23.30
N SER A 499 0.80 1.96 23.04
CA SER A 499 0.66 3.32 23.58
C SER A 499 0.60 3.39 25.12
N ASP A 500 0.17 2.33 25.78
CA ASP A 500 0.08 2.22 27.25
C ASP A 500 1.45 2.02 27.93
N GLU A 501 2.38 1.35 27.24
CA GLU A 501 3.74 1.12 27.72
C GLU A 501 4.75 2.14 27.16
N TRP A 502 4.29 3.05 26.29
CA TRP A 502 5.13 3.96 25.52
C TRP A 502 6.05 4.81 26.40
N GLU A 503 5.51 5.50 27.40
CA GLU A 503 6.27 6.46 28.22
C GLU A 503 7.42 5.80 28.99
N GLU A 504 7.20 4.60 29.52
CA GLU A 504 8.22 3.85 30.27
C GLU A 504 9.31 3.35 29.33
N LYS A 505 8.93 2.76 28.19
CA LYS A 505 9.89 2.19 27.24
C LYS A 505 10.65 3.26 26.47
N SER A 506 10.02 4.36 26.06
CA SER A 506 10.71 5.46 25.38
C SER A 506 11.78 6.06 26.29
N SER A 507 11.48 6.23 27.58
CA SER A 507 12.45 6.70 28.58
C SER A 507 13.62 5.72 28.75
N GLN A 508 13.38 4.41 28.68
CA GLN A 508 14.45 3.40 28.73
C GLN A 508 15.35 3.48 27.51
N VAL A 509 14.79 3.68 26.31
CA VAL A 509 15.57 3.87 25.08
C VAL A 509 16.42 5.13 25.16
N GLU A 510 15.85 6.26 25.60
CA GLU A 510 16.60 7.51 25.81
C GLU A 510 17.74 7.33 26.83
N MET A 511 17.49 6.64 27.96
CA MET A 511 18.53 6.37 28.96
C MET A 511 19.66 5.50 28.39
N LYS A 512 19.31 4.40 27.71
CA LYS A 512 20.28 3.50 27.08
C LYS A 512 21.11 4.22 26.01
N MET A 513 20.46 5.04 25.18
CA MET A 513 21.13 5.88 24.18
C MET A 513 22.19 6.78 24.82
N ASN A 514 21.81 7.51 25.87
CA ASN A 514 22.71 8.41 26.56
C ASN A 514 23.86 7.69 27.27
N GLU A 515 23.61 6.50 27.84
CA GLU A 515 24.65 5.66 28.44
C GLU A 515 25.65 5.15 27.39
N GLU A 516 25.19 4.65 26.25
CA GLU A 516 26.07 4.16 25.18
C GLU A 516 26.92 5.27 24.56
N PHE A 517 26.35 6.46 24.31
CA PHE A 517 27.13 7.60 23.84
C PHE A 517 28.22 7.99 24.83
N LYS A 518 27.91 8.00 26.13
CA LYS A 518 28.88 8.31 27.18
C LYS A 518 30.00 7.27 27.26
N ASP A 519 29.69 5.99 27.11
CA ASP A 519 30.69 4.92 27.10
C ASP A 519 31.63 5.04 25.88
N LEU A 520 31.10 5.44 24.71
CA LEU A 520 31.90 5.71 23.52
C LEU A 520 32.84 6.91 23.72
N GLU A 521 32.35 8.02 24.27
CA GLU A 521 33.16 9.21 24.61
C GLU A 521 34.27 8.87 25.63
N GLU A 522 33.96 8.14 26.69
CA GLU A 522 34.96 7.70 27.69
C GLU A 522 36.02 6.77 27.09
N SER A 523 35.61 5.87 26.18
CA SER A 523 36.54 4.96 25.50
C SER A 523 37.55 5.71 24.62
N LEU A 524 37.15 6.84 24.04
CA LEU A 524 38.03 7.74 23.29
C LEU A 524 39.04 8.43 24.20
N GLU A 525 38.60 8.98 25.34
CA GLU A 525 39.49 9.62 26.32
C GLU A 525 40.57 8.66 26.83
N LEU A 526 40.21 7.38 27.03
CA LEU A 526 41.15 6.32 27.45
C LEU A 526 42.12 5.87 26.33
N SER A 527 41.76 6.08 25.06
CA SER A 527 42.56 5.71 23.90
C SER A 527 43.50 6.82 23.42
N SER A 528 43.26 8.07 23.83
CA SER A 528 44.16 9.20 23.64
C SER A 528 45.52 8.92 24.33
N PRO A 529 46.65 8.88 23.59
CA PRO A 529 47.94 8.68 24.22
C PRO A 529 48.24 9.82 25.20
N LEU A 530 48.68 9.46 26.41
CA LEU A 530 49.35 10.35 27.34
C LEU A 530 50.59 10.99 26.66
N GLU A 531 50.39 12.07 25.91
CA GLU A 531 51.47 13.00 25.57
C GLU A 531 51.79 13.85 26.81
N GLY A 532 52.67 13.33 27.65
CA GLY A 532 53.23 14.10 28.74
C GLY A 532 53.74 13.23 29.88
N GLU A 533 54.93 12.67 29.73
CA GLU A 533 55.99 12.58 30.76
C GLU A 533 57.06 11.58 30.33
N THR A 534 57.98 11.98 29.45
CA THR A 534 59.40 11.58 29.54
C THR A 534 60.23 12.54 28.68
N GLY A 535 60.74 13.61 29.30
CA GLY A 535 61.81 14.42 28.75
C GLY A 535 62.92 14.49 29.79
N GLU A 536 63.82 13.51 29.74
CA GLU A 536 65.06 13.49 30.53
C GLU A 536 65.90 14.74 30.23
N GLU A 537 66.39 15.35 31.31
CA GLU A 537 67.43 16.38 31.32
C GLU A 537 68.66 15.92 30.52
N LEU A 538 69.07 16.71 29.53
CA LEU A 538 70.46 16.76 29.06
C LEU A 538 70.86 18.22 28.83
N ASP A 539 71.59 18.75 29.82
CA ASP A 539 72.42 19.94 29.75
C ASP A 539 73.44 19.86 28.61
N VAL A 540 73.54 20.89 27.75
CA VAL A 540 74.83 21.41 27.25
C VAL A 540 74.72 22.93 27.05
N GLU A 541 75.77 23.59 27.54
CA GLU A 541 76.01 25.02 27.75
C GLU A 541 76.10 25.92 26.50
N GLU A 542 75.85 27.20 26.77
CA GLU A 542 76.40 28.46 26.20
C GLU A 542 77.24 28.44 24.90
N GLU A 543 76.89 29.32 23.96
CA GLU A 543 77.80 30.43 23.59
C GLU A 543 77.07 31.58 22.88
N SER A 544 77.21 32.76 23.48
CA SER A 544 76.87 34.07 22.94
C SER A 544 77.76 34.48 21.76
N LYS A 545 77.22 35.18 20.76
CA LYS A 545 77.87 36.38 20.18
C LYS A 545 76.95 37.22 19.31
N MET A 546 77.06 38.52 19.56
CA MET A 546 76.58 39.68 18.81
C MET A 546 77.04 39.64 17.34
N ASP A 547 76.25 40.20 16.44
CA ASP A 547 76.57 41.52 15.83
C ASP A 547 75.40 41.99 14.94
N ASP A 548 75.00 43.24 15.18
CA ASP A 548 74.19 44.07 14.28
C ASP A 548 74.96 44.33 12.97
N GLU A 549 74.28 44.35 11.82
CA GLU A 549 74.30 45.48 10.86
C GLU A 549 73.55 45.12 9.56
N ASP A 550 72.68 46.05 9.16
CA ASP A 550 72.29 46.48 7.82
C ASP A 550 72.20 45.46 6.65
N ILE A 551 71.09 45.52 5.90
CA ILE A 551 71.03 46.05 4.52
C ILE A 551 69.63 45.77 3.92
N THR A 552 68.96 46.89 3.64
CA THR A 552 67.95 47.22 2.61
C THR A 552 67.25 46.16 1.74
N ALA A 553 65.95 46.43 1.58
CA ALA A 553 65.06 46.14 0.46
C ALA A 553 65.68 45.99 -0.94
N GLU A 554 65.11 45.11 -1.77
CA GLU A 554 64.48 45.47 -3.06
C GLU A 554 63.78 44.25 -3.71
N ASP A 555 62.85 44.59 -4.60
CA ASP A 555 61.78 43.81 -5.23
C ASP A 555 62.18 42.63 -6.13
N GLY A 556 61.18 41.76 -6.38
CA GLY A 556 61.16 40.75 -7.44
C GLY A 556 59.83 40.03 -7.52
#